data_AF-A0A2N9LBU2-F1
#
_entry.id   AF-A0A2N9LBU2-F1
#
_cell.length_a   1.000
_cell.length_b   1.000
_cell.length_c   1.000
_cell.angle_alpha   90.00
_cell.angle_beta   90.00
_cell.angle_gamma   90.00
#
_symmetry.space_group_name_H-M   'P 1'
#
loop_
_entity.id
_entity.type
_entity.pdbx_description
1 polymer ?
#
loop_
_entity_poly.entity_id
_entity_poly.type
_entity_poly.pdbx_seq_one_letter_code
_entity_poly.pdbx_strand_id
1 'polypeptide(L)'
;MSTDAFAPVAPAVRARSAPSAGLVPGARYWQAQSKDRIWVRLLFVPNSKIEVGIWWNRLGRHADVQLVFGLYGDSVELGCLTGNGFDAPGFHRLGFGTFAVNIAVQALKVGFPPSHLVHGVLSNTAEEELPTEERLRLEAGRRAFWRRFGLEVVSRGDPPLDYLRGSVGGLRVVPTGLLAGQFPRCISLLDFVSERPAGL
;
A
#
# COMPACT_ATOMS: atom_id res chain seq x y z
N MET A 1 -43.18 24.50 -1.29
CA MET A 1 -41.71 24.70 -1.26
C MET A 1 -41.20 23.97 -0.03
N SER A 2 -40.24 23.05 -0.01
CA SER A 2 -39.51 22.29 -1.02
C SER A 2 -39.23 20.95 -0.33
N THR A 3 -39.58 19.83 -0.96
CA THR A 3 -39.21 18.48 -0.49
C THR A 3 -37.89 18.12 -1.14
N ASP A 4 -36.78 18.25 -0.42
CA ASP A 4 -35.48 17.76 -0.87
C ASP A 4 -35.47 16.23 -0.78
N ALA A 5 -35.66 15.62 -1.94
CA ALA A 5 -35.52 14.19 -2.14
C ALA A 5 -34.04 13.80 -1.99
N PHE A 6 -33.73 13.04 -0.94
CA PHE A 6 -32.50 12.29 -0.86
C PHE A 6 -32.45 11.29 -2.03
N ALA A 7 -31.58 11.55 -3.00
CA ALA A 7 -31.25 10.58 -4.03
C ALA A 7 -30.54 9.38 -3.38
N PRO A 8 -31.04 8.14 -3.55
CA PRO A 8 -30.37 6.97 -3.02
C PRO A 8 -29.06 6.72 -3.78
N VAL A 9 -27.97 6.56 -3.04
CA VAL A 9 -26.71 6.02 -3.55
C VAL A 9 -26.99 4.63 -4.13
N ALA A 10 -26.74 4.45 -5.42
CA ALA A 10 -26.97 3.19 -6.09
C ALA A 10 -26.22 2.06 -5.36
N PRO A 11 -26.90 0.95 -4.98
CA PRO A 11 -26.22 -0.19 -4.39
C PRO A 11 -25.27 -0.77 -5.43
N ALA A 12 -24.02 -1.03 -5.01
CA ALA A 12 -23.04 -1.75 -5.79
C ALA A 12 -23.67 -3.03 -6.34
N VAL A 13 -23.73 -3.14 -7.66
CA VAL A 13 -24.25 -4.30 -8.37
C VAL A 13 -23.44 -5.51 -7.91
N ARG A 14 -24.06 -6.37 -7.09
CA ARG A 14 -23.51 -7.68 -6.72
C ARG A 14 -23.48 -8.55 -7.96
N ALA A 15 -22.33 -8.59 -8.64
CA ALA A 15 -22.02 -9.64 -9.58
C ALA A 15 -21.87 -10.97 -8.81
N ARG A 16 -22.67 -11.95 -9.24
CA ARG A 16 -22.71 -13.34 -8.74
C ARG A 16 -21.44 -14.11 -9.14
N SER A 17 -21.20 -15.19 -8.38
CA SER A 17 -20.16 -16.23 -8.50
C SER A 17 -18.72 -15.81 -8.23
N ALA A 18 -18.21 -16.25 -7.08
CA ALA A 18 -16.83 -16.11 -6.65
C ALA A 18 -15.88 -16.94 -7.53
N PRO A 19 -14.88 -16.34 -8.18
CA PRO A 19 -13.68 -17.06 -8.58
C PRO A 19 -12.83 -17.29 -7.33
N SER A 20 -12.25 -18.48 -7.17
CA SER A 20 -11.16 -18.67 -6.20
C SER A 20 -10.07 -17.66 -6.53
N ALA A 21 -9.94 -16.67 -5.63
CA ALA A 21 -9.31 -15.39 -5.89
C ALA A 21 -7.79 -15.50 -5.85
N GLY A 22 -7.16 -16.23 -6.76
CA GLY A 22 -5.71 -16.24 -6.93
C GLY A 22 -5.22 -14.90 -7.50
N LEU A 23 -4.02 -14.47 -7.10
CA LEU A 23 -3.37 -13.31 -7.68
C LEU A 23 -2.95 -13.64 -9.12
N VAL A 24 -3.61 -13.04 -10.10
CA VAL A 24 -3.34 -13.30 -11.52
C VAL A 24 -2.18 -12.44 -12.01
N PRO A 25 -1.22 -13.00 -12.77
CA PRO A 25 -0.12 -12.24 -13.37
C PRO A 25 -0.62 -11.05 -14.20
N GLY A 26 0.12 -9.94 -14.14
CA GLY A 26 -0.17 -8.73 -14.90
C GLY A 26 -0.64 -7.57 -14.04
N ALA A 27 -1.02 -6.49 -14.71
CA ALA A 27 -1.52 -5.27 -14.08
C ALA A 27 -3.03 -5.37 -13.85
N ARG A 28 -3.45 -4.91 -12.67
CA ARG A 28 -4.84 -4.64 -12.35
C ARG A 28 -4.98 -3.25 -11.78
N TYR A 29 -6.16 -2.67 -11.95
CA TYR A 29 -6.41 -1.27 -11.69
C TYR A 29 -7.61 -1.07 -10.80
N TRP A 30 -7.52 -0.04 -9.97
CA TRP A 30 -8.64 0.47 -9.20
C TRP A 30 -8.65 1.98 -9.27
N GLN A 31 -9.82 2.58 -9.27
CA GLN A 31 -9.95 4.03 -9.24
C GLN A 31 -11.13 4.46 -8.37
N ALA A 32 -11.03 5.66 -7.81
CA ALA A 32 -12.13 6.32 -7.15
C ALA A 32 -12.10 7.82 -7.41
N GLN A 33 -13.28 8.44 -7.36
CA GLN A 33 -13.44 9.87 -7.54
C GLN A 33 -14.45 10.41 -6.52
N SER A 34 -14.08 11.52 -5.90
CA SER A 34 -14.92 12.37 -5.06
C SER A 34 -14.50 13.82 -5.35
N LYS A 35 -14.09 14.60 -4.33
CA LYS A 35 -13.38 15.87 -4.55
C LYS A 35 -12.03 15.63 -5.23
N ASP A 36 -11.35 14.56 -4.83
CA ASP A 36 -10.11 14.10 -5.43
C ASP A 36 -10.31 12.89 -6.35
N ARG A 37 -9.31 12.61 -7.20
CA ARG A 37 -9.23 11.40 -8.02
C ARG A 37 -8.05 10.54 -7.60
N ILE A 38 -8.27 9.25 -7.46
CA ILE A 38 -7.24 8.27 -7.15
C ILE A 38 -7.24 7.20 -8.22
N TRP A 39 -6.07 6.91 -8.74
CA TRP A 39 -5.82 5.75 -9.59
C TRP A 39 -4.77 4.87 -8.94
N VAL A 40 -4.98 3.56 -9.04
CA VAL A 40 -4.10 2.56 -8.46
C VAL A 40 -3.81 1.52 -9.51
N ARG A 41 -2.54 1.11 -9.59
CA ARG A 41 -2.10 -0.07 -10.32
C ARG A 41 -1.49 -1.04 -9.34
N LEU A 42 -2.05 -2.24 -9.25
CA LEU A 42 -1.42 -3.41 -8.68
C LEU A 42 -0.81 -4.23 -9.83
N LEU A 43 0.50 -4.37 -9.85
CA LEU A 43 1.21 -5.20 -10.81
C LEU A 43 1.78 -6.42 -10.10
N PHE A 44 1.41 -7.61 -10.57
CA PHE A 44 2.02 -8.86 -10.13
C PHE A 44 2.83 -9.48 -11.25
N VAL A 45 4.14 -9.65 -11.02
CA VAL A 45 5.04 -10.36 -11.91
C VAL A 45 5.58 -11.57 -11.14
N PRO A 46 5.13 -12.80 -11.47
CA PRO A 46 5.55 -14.01 -10.78
C PRO A 46 7.08 -14.12 -10.71
N ASN A 47 7.59 -14.58 -9.56
CA ASN A 47 9.03 -14.76 -9.30
C ASN A 47 9.87 -13.48 -9.50
N SER A 48 9.25 -12.31 -9.50
CA SER A 48 9.94 -11.04 -9.66
C SER A 48 9.44 -10.01 -8.65
N LYS A 49 8.19 -9.56 -8.75
CA LYS A 49 7.68 -8.50 -7.87
C LYS A 49 6.16 -8.43 -7.72
N ILE A 50 5.74 -7.83 -6.61
CA ILE A 50 4.46 -7.14 -6.47
C ILE A 50 4.75 -5.64 -6.39
N GLU A 51 4.07 -4.84 -7.20
CA GLU A 51 4.20 -3.40 -7.21
C GLU A 51 2.83 -2.74 -7.08
N VAL A 52 2.71 -1.76 -6.18
CA VAL A 52 1.53 -0.91 -6.04
C VAL A 52 1.93 0.52 -6.38
N GLY A 53 1.39 1.06 -7.47
CA GLY A 53 1.52 2.47 -7.85
C GLY A 53 0.22 3.21 -7.60
N ILE A 54 0.30 4.39 -7.00
CA ILE A 54 -0.85 5.26 -6.71
C ILE A 54 -0.60 6.63 -7.35
N TRP A 55 -1.60 7.16 -8.04
CA TRP A 55 -1.62 8.50 -8.61
C TRP A 55 -2.78 9.30 -8.01
N TRP A 56 -2.51 10.56 -7.67
CA TRP A 56 -3.48 11.45 -7.03
C TRP A 56 -3.71 12.69 -7.90
N ASN A 57 -4.98 12.93 -8.26
CA ASN A 57 -5.50 14.06 -9.05
C ASN A 57 -4.96 14.21 -10.48
N ARG A 58 -3.79 13.68 -10.77
CA ARG A 58 -3.16 13.69 -12.09
C ARG A 58 -2.54 12.34 -12.39
N LEU A 59 -2.44 12.02 -13.67
CA LEU A 59 -1.73 10.86 -14.16
C LEU A 59 -0.43 11.33 -14.80
N GLY A 60 0.66 10.69 -14.40
CA GLY A 60 2.00 11.01 -14.85
C GLY A 60 2.80 9.73 -15.08
N ARG A 61 3.99 9.90 -15.66
CA ARG A 61 4.91 8.78 -15.92
C ARG A 61 5.27 8.01 -14.64
N HIS A 62 5.35 8.73 -13.52
CA HIS A 62 5.68 8.17 -12.21
C HIS A 62 4.45 8.22 -11.30
N ALA A 63 4.28 7.17 -10.51
CA ALA A 63 3.30 7.15 -9.44
C ALA A 63 3.72 8.17 -8.37
N ASP A 64 2.74 8.84 -7.77
CA ASP A 64 2.99 9.75 -6.66
C ASP A 64 3.41 8.97 -5.40
N VAL A 65 2.87 7.76 -5.21
CA VAL A 65 3.31 6.80 -4.18
C VAL A 65 3.54 5.45 -4.84
N GLN A 66 4.68 4.82 -4.56
CA GLN A 66 5.02 3.51 -5.08
C GLN A 66 5.51 2.59 -3.97
N LEU A 67 5.01 1.36 -3.96
CA LEU A 67 5.46 0.27 -3.10
C LEU A 67 5.91 -0.89 -3.98
N VAL A 68 7.09 -1.45 -3.69
CA VAL A 68 7.61 -2.64 -4.39
C VAL A 68 8.03 -3.70 -3.37
N PHE A 69 7.53 -4.91 -3.57
CA PHE A 69 8.02 -6.12 -2.95
C PHE A 69 8.72 -7.00 -3.99
N GLY A 70 9.99 -7.34 -3.77
CA GLY A 70 10.71 -8.35 -4.53
C GLY A 70 10.28 -9.75 -4.11
N LEU A 71 10.11 -10.65 -5.07
CA LEU A 71 9.67 -12.03 -4.84
C LEU A 71 10.83 -12.98 -5.10
N TYR A 72 11.17 -13.76 -4.09
CA TYR A 72 12.21 -14.78 -4.14
C TYR A 72 11.62 -16.14 -3.75
N GLY A 73 12.37 -17.22 -3.94
CA GLY A 73 11.85 -18.59 -3.81
C GLY A 73 11.09 -18.86 -2.51
N ASP A 74 11.66 -18.47 -1.37
CA ASP A 74 11.13 -18.71 -0.02
C ASP A 74 10.80 -17.42 0.75
N SER A 75 11.00 -16.26 0.13
CA SER A 75 10.90 -14.98 0.81
C SER A 75 10.43 -13.84 -0.08
N VAL A 76 9.94 -12.81 0.56
CA VAL A 76 9.52 -11.56 -0.04
C VAL A 76 10.27 -10.43 0.65
N GLU A 77 10.88 -9.56 -0.13
CA GLU A 77 11.64 -8.43 0.36
C GLU A 77 10.90 -7.13 0.07
N LEU A 78 10.70 -6.27 1.07
CA LEU A 78 10.32 -4.89 0.85
C LEU A 78 11.49 -4.19 0.14
N GLY A 79 11.32 -3.92 -1.15
CA GLY A 79 12.30 -3.18 -1.94
C GLY A 79 12.25 -1.69 -1.63
N CYS A 80 11.08 -1.06 -1.79
CA CYS A 80 10.91 0.35 -1.48
C CYS A 80 9.46 0.75 -1.22
N LEU A 81 9.29 1.84 -0.47
CA LEU A 81 8.04 2.59 -0.34
C LEU A 81 8.36 4.07 -0.47
N THR A 82 8.06 4.66 -1.63
CA THR A 82 8.42 6.04 -1.98
C THR A 82 7.20 6.95 -2.02
N GLY A 83 7.43 8.27 -1.89
CA GLY A 83 6.38 9.28 -2.03
C GLY A 83 5.43 9.44 -0.84
N ASN A 84 5.69 8.79 0.30
CA ASN A 84 4.89 8.97 1.53
C ASN A 84 5.68 9.48 2.74
N GLY A 85 6.98 9.70 2.57
CA GLY A 85 7.89 10.17 3.61
C GLY A 85 7.61 11.61 4.02
N PHE A 86 8.31 12.08 5.04
CA PHE A 86 8.18 13.46 5.53
C PHE A 86 8.61 14.49 4.48
N ASP A 87 9.50 14.09 3.58
CA ASP A 87 10.00 14.79 2.39
C ASP A 87 8.95 14.92 1.27
N ALA A 88 7.82 14.21 1.40
CA ALA A 88 6.67 14.27 0.51
C ALA A 88 5.43 14.82 1.26
N PRO A 89 5.41 16.10 1.67
CA PRO A 89 4.38 16.66 2.57
C PRO A 89 2.97 16.59 1.97
N GLY A 90 2.84 16.59 0.64
CA GLY A 90 1.55 16.42 -0.04
C GLY A 90 0.91 15.04 0.15
N PHE A 91 1.64 14.04 0.62
CA PHE A 91 1.16 12.66 0.80
C PHE A 91 1.37 12.15 2.24
N HIS A 92 2.33 12.74 2.95
CA HIS A 92 2.64 12.37 4.32
C HIS A 92 1.40 12.47 5.22
N ARG A 93 1.14 11.42 6.01
CA ARG A 93 -0.02 11.31 6.93
C ARG A 93 -1.41 11.38 6.29
N LEU A 94 -1.53 11.37 4.96
CA LEU A 94 -2.82 11.30 4.26
C LEU A 94 -3.30 9.87 3.98
N GLY A 95 -2.63 8.86 4.54
CA GLY A 95 -3.05 7.45 4.46
C GLY A 95 -2.59 6.69 3.22
N PHE A 96 -1.90 7.32 2.26
CA PHE A 96 -1.40 6.68 1.02
C PHE A 96 -0.47 5.49 1.30
N GLY A 97 0.48 5.63 2.22
CA GLY A 97 1.36 4.54 2.62
C GLY A 97 0.59 3.34 3.17
N THR A 98 -0.39 3.59 4.04
CA THR A 98 -1.23 2.51 4.58
C THR A 98 -2.07 1.85 3.51
N PHE A 99 -2.60 2.62 2.57
CA PHE A 99 -3.37 2.11 1.45
C PHE A 99 -2.54 1.19 0.56
N ALA A 100 -1.32 1.62 0.17
CA ALA A 100 -0.40 0.81 -0.63
C ALA A 100 -0.06 -0.52 0.08
N VAL A 101 0.28 -0.46 1.36
CA VAL A 101 0.64 -1.67 2.13
C VAL A 101 -0.56 -2.59 2.33
N ASN A 102 -1.77 -2.06 2.54
CA ASN A 102 -2.99 -2.88 2.62
C ASN A 102 -3.24 -3.68 1.34
N ILE A 103 -3.03 -3.08 0.16
CA ILE A 103 -3.17 -3.77 -1.12
C ILE A 103 -2.11 -4.87 -1.25
N ALA A 104 -0.85 -4.55 -0.95
CA ALA A 104 0.23 -5.51 -1.05
C ALA A 104 0.08 -6.67 -0.04
N VAL A 105 -0.31 -6.41 1.21
CA VAL A 105 -0.57 -7.46 2.21
C VAL A 105 -1.67 -8.40 1.75
N GLN A 106 -2.76 -7.90 1.18
CA GLN A 106 -3.79 -8.75 0.61
C GLN A 106 -3.26 -9.60 -0.54
N ALA A 107 -2.47 -9.00 -1.45
CA ALA A 107 -1.88 -9.72 -2.58
C ALA A 107 -0.93 -10.83 -2.12
N LEU A 108 -0.11 -10.55 -1.09
CA LEU A 108 0.79 -11.53 -0.49
C LEU A 108 0.03 -12.69 0.15
N LYS A 109 -1.00 -12.41 0.95
CA LYS A 109 -1.81 -13.43 1.61
C LYS A 109 -2.56 -14.34 0.65
N VAL A 110 -2.91 -13.81 -0.52
CA VAL A 110 -3.57 -14.57 -1.58
C VAL A 110 -2.57 -15.38 -2.40
N GLY A 111 -1.39 -14.83 -2.67
CA GLY A 111 -0.42 -15.40 -3.61
C GLY A 111 0.60 -16.36 -3.00
N PHE A 112 0.80 -16.33 -1.66
CA PHE A 112 1.93 -17.00 -1.03
C PHE A 112 1.54 -17.80 0.23
N PRO A 113 2.22 -18.92 0.50
CA PRO A 113 2.09 -19.67 1.75
C PRO A 113 2.26 -18.80 3.00
N PRO A 114 1.51 -19.05 4.08
CA PRO A 114 1.66 -18.32 5.35
C PRO A 114 3.07 -18.36 5.94
N SER A 115 3.85 -19.39 5.63
CA SER A 115 5.23 -19.59 6.08
C SER A 115 6.27 -18.77 5.31
N HIS A 116 5.92 -18.19 4.15
CA HIS A 116 6.87 -17.36 3.38
C HIS A 116 7.36 -16.19 4.23
N LEU A 117 8.68 -15.99 4.23
CA LEU A 117 9.30 -14.94 5.02
C LEU A 117 9.07 -13.58 4.37
N VAL A 118 8.86 -12.55 5.19
CA VAL A 118 8.81 -11.17 4.76
C VAL A 118 9.94 -10.42 5.45
N HIS A 119 10.78 -9.75 4.68
CA HIS A 119 11.92 -9.00 5.19
C HIS A 119 12.14 -7.72 4.40
N GLY A 120 13.11 -6.91 4.80
CA GLY A 120 13.52 -5.70 4.07
C GLY A 120 14.34 -4.77 4.95
N VAL A 121 14.95 -3.77 4.34
CA VAL A 121 15.74 -2.75 5.04
C VAL A 121 14.95 -1.44 5.10
N LEU A 122 14.83 -0.87 6.28
CA LEU A 122 14.27 0.45 6.49
C LEU A 122 15.40 1.47 6.53
N SER A 123 15.66 2.08 5.39
CA SER A 123 16.54 3.25 5.30
C SER A 123 15.75 4.44 4.77
N ASN A 124 15.98 5.61 5.35
CA ASN A 124 15.52 6.88 4.79
C ASN A 124 16.68 7.87 4.82
N THR A 125 17.40 7.95 3.71
CA THR A 125 18.58 8.81 3.58
C THR A 125 18.23 10.30 3.64
N ALA A 126 16.96 10.68 3.41
CA ALA A 126 16.50 12.06 3.56
C ALA A 126 16.57 12.55 5.03
N GLU A 127 16.64 11.64 6.00
CA GLU A 127 16.71 11.98 7.44
C GLU A 127 18.13 12.29 7.93
N GLU A 128 19.17 12.11 7.09
CA GLU A 128 20.57 12.26 7.48
C GLU A 128 20.94 13.70 7.92
N GLU A 129 20.34 14.70 7.29
CA GLU A 129 20.61 16.12 7.57
C GLU A 129 19.72 16.69 8.70
N LEU A 130 18.78 15.89 9.23
CA LEU A 130 17.85 16.36 10.26
C LEU A 130 18.48 16.39 11.66
N PRO A 131 18.02 17.30 12.54
CA PRO A 131 18.39 17.26 13.95
C PRO A 131 18.07 15.90 14.58
N THR A 132 18.94 15.44 15.49
CA THR A 132 18.85 14.11 16.13
C THR A 132 17.47 13.81 16.71
N GLU A 133 16.84 14.76 17.41
CA GLU A 133 15.51 14.56 18.01
C GLU A 133 14.42 14.34 16.96
N GLU A 134 14.46 15.07 15.85
CA GLU A 134 13.49 14.92 14.77
C GLU A 134 13.66 13.58 14.07
N ARG A 135 14.90 13.17 13.81
CA ARG A 135 15.22 11.86 13.25
C ARG A 135 14.70 10.73 14.16
N LEU A 136 14.95 10.78 15.46
CA LEU A 136 14.45 9.78 16.42
C LEU A 136 12.91 9.71 16.43
N ARG A 137 12.23 10.86 16.31
CA ARG A 137 10.77 10.91 16.22
C ARG A 137 10.25 10.26 14.93
N LEU A 138 10.89 10.52 13.79
CA LEU A 138 10.52 9.93 12.50
C LEU A 138 10.80 8.42 12.47
N GLU A 139 11.94 7.99 13.00
CA GLU A 139 12.29 6.58 13.22
C GLU A 139 11.23 5.85 14.04
N ALA A 140 10.84 6.41 15.19
CA ALA A 140 9.79 5.84 16.04
C ALA A 140 8.46 5.72 15.28
N GLY A 141 8.09 6.75 14.51
CA GLY A 141 6.90 6.75 13.66
C GLY A 141 6.94 5.67 12.58
N ARG A 142 8.07 5.49 11.91
CA ARG A 142 8.30 4.46 10.89
C ARG A 142 8.22 3.06 11.48
N ARG A 143 8.82 2.83 12.65
CA ARG A 143 8.71 1.56 13.37
C ARG A 143 7.27 1.23 13.75
N ALA A 144 6.56 2.20 14.31
CA ALA A 144 5.14 2.05 14.64
C ALA A 144 4.29 1.80 13.39
N PHE A 145 4.60 2.47 12.27
CA PHE A 145 3.90 2.28 11.00
C PHE A 145 3.90 0.81 10.58
N TRP A 146 5.07 0.18 10.50
CA TRP A 146 5.23 -1.19 10.02
C TRP A 146 4.70 -2.25 11.00
N ARG A 147 4.85 -2.02 12.31
CA ARG A 147 4.30 -2.91 13.36
C ARG A 147 2.80 -3.11 13.25
N ARG A 148 2.05 -2.10 12.78
CA ARG A 148 0.59 -2.23 12.55
C ARG A 148 0.23 -3.29 11.50
N PHE A 149 1.14 -3.58 10.58
CA PHE A 149 0.96 -4.60 9.55
C PHE A 149 1.48 -5.98 9.99
N GLY A 150 1.84 -6.16 11.27
CA GLY A 150 2.35 -7.43 11.78
C GLY A 150 3.82 -7.69 11.48
N LEU A 151 4.57 -6.65 11.10
CA LEU A 151 6.02 -6.75 10.88
C LEU A 151 6.80 -6.28 12.11
N GLU A 152 7.81 -7.03 12.49
CA GLU A 152 8.79 -6.62 13.48
C GLU A 152 9.83 -5.69 12.85
N VAL A 153 10.35 -4.76 13.64
CA VAL A 153 11.48 -3.92 13.25
C VAL A 153 12.61 -4.13 14.24
N VAL A 154 13.73 -4.66 13.75
CA VAL A 154 14.91 -5.02 14.54
C VAL A 154 16.10 -4.21 14.06
N SER A 155 16.76 -3.52 14.97
CA SER A 155 17.99 -2.78 14.67
C SER A 155 19.20 -3.71 14.81
N ARG A 156 20.10 -3.70 13.83
CA ARG A 156 21.32 -4.52 13.83
C ARG A 156 22.49 -3.76 13.21
N GLY A 157 23.71 -4.10 13.64
CA GLY A 157 24.95 -3.51 13.12
C GLY A 157 25.40 -2.27 13.88
N ASP A 158 26.57 -1.76 13.49
CA ASP A 158 27.15 -0.50 13.95
C ASP A 158 27.75 0.23 12.73
N PRO A 159 27.15 1.34 12.25
CA PRO A 159 25.93 1.97 12.78
C PRO A 159 24.68 1.10 12.59
N PRO A 160 23.66 1.26 13.46
CA PRO A 160 22.48 0.41 13.43
C PRO A 160 21.60 0.67 12.20
N LEU A 161 21.28 -0.40 11.46
CA LEU A 161 20.27 -0.40 10.41
C LEU A 161 19.00 -1.09 10.89
N ASP A 162 17.84 -0.56 10.50
CA ASP A 162 16.55 -1.15 10.82
C ASP A 162 16.12 -2.16 9.77
N TYR A 163 15.81 -3.37 10.22
CA TYR A 163 15.35 -4.46 9.38
C TYR A 163 13.89 -4.80 9.69
N LEU A 164 13.07 -4.93 8.65
CA LEU A 164 11.75 -5.54 8.73
C LEU A 164 11.87 -7.04 8.76
N ARG A 165 11.05 -7.70 9.59
CA ARG A 165 10.94 -9.16 9.66
C ARG A 165 9.51 -9.59 9.95
N GLY A 166 9.11 -10.71 9.35
CA GLY A 166 7.83 -11.36 9.62
C GLY A 166 7.59 -12.51 8.66
N SER A 167 6.33 -12.92 8.57
CA SER A 167 5.86 -13.92 7.61
C SER A 167 4.54 -13.48 7.00
N VAL A 168 4.20 -14.03 5.84
CA VAL A 168 2.93 -13.76 5.15
C VAL A 168 1.72 -14.03 6.06
N GLY A 169 1.76 -15.12 6.84
CA GLY A 169 0.71 -15.46 7.81
C GLY A 169 0.58 -14.44 8.95
N GLY A 170 1.69 -13.83 9.36
CA GLY A 170 1.71 -12.81 10.42
C GLY A 170 1.22 -11.43 9.96
N LEU A 171 1.20 -11.16 8.65
CA LEU A 171 0.80 -9.87 8.11
C LEU A 171 -0.64 -9.51 8.49
N ARG A 172 -0.93 -8.21 8.61
CA ARG A 172 -2.27 -7.69 8.94
C ARG A 172 -2.61 -6.51 8.04
N VAL A 173 -3.86 -6.42 7.63
CA VAL A 173 -4.39 -5.20 7.02
C VAL A 173 -4.82 -4.23 8.13
N VAL A 174 -4.78 -2.94 7.84
CA VAL A 174 -5.19 -1.86 8.74
C VAL A 174 -6.44 -1.19 8.12
N PRO A 175 -7.66 -1.69 8.44
CA PRO A 175 -8.87 -1.34 7.69
C PRO A 175 -9.50 -0.01 8.09
N THR A 176 -9.37 0.39 9.36
CA THR A 176 -9.96 1.64 9.88
C THR A 176 -9.28 2.85 9.26
N GLY A 177 -9.94 3.99 9.08
CA GLY A 177 -9.32 5.24 8.62
C GLY A 177 -9.40 5.50 7.12
N LEU A 178 -8.97 6.70 6.71
CA LEU A 178 -9.19 7.22 5.36
C LEU A 178 -7.88 7.54 4.63
N LEU A 179 -7.95 7.43 3.32
CA LEU A 179 -7.01 7.96 2.34
C LEU A 179 -7.51 9.33 1.87
N ALA A 180 -6.63 10.35 1.91
CA ALA A 180 -6.94 11.74 1.55
C ALA A 180 -8.20 12.30 2.26
N GLY A 181 -8.53 11.77 3.45
CA GLY A 181 -9.73 12.14 4.21
C GLY A 181 -11.07 11.74 3.56
N GLN A 182 -11.06 10.96 2.48
CA GLN A 182 -12.24 10.73 1.63
C GLN A 182 -12.49 9.27 1.32
N PHE A 183 -11.44 8.49 1.02
CA PHE A 183 -11.59 7.12 0.54
C PHE A 183 -11.23 6.12 1.63
N PRO A 184 -11.86 4.93 1.69
CA PRO A 184 -11.41 3.88 2.59
C PRO A 184 -9.97 3.49 2.24
N ARG A 185 -9.09 3.43 3.25
CA ARG A 185 -7.69 3.03 3.04
C ARG A 185 -7.49 1.51 2.94
N CYS A 186 -8.56 0.74 2.86
CA CYS A 186 -8.55 -0.70 2.63
C CYS A 186 -9.71 -1.04 1.69
N ILE A 187 -9.39 -1.60 0.54
CA ILE A 187 -10.33 -2.02 -0.52
C ILE A 187 -10.08 -3.48 -0.85
N SER A 188 -11.08 -4.17 -1.40
CA SER A 188 -10.95 -5.58 -1.78
C SER A 188 -10.13 -5.72 -3.06
N LEU A 189 -9.27 -6.75 -3.14
CA LEU A 189 -8.62 -7.10 -4.40
C LEU A 189 -9.62 -7.50 -5.50
N LEU A 190 -10.83 -7.91 -5.13
CA LEU A 190 -11.90 -8.21 -6.08
C LEU A 190 -12.43 -6.96 -6.79
N ASP A 191 -12.19 -5.77 -6.23
CA ASP A 191 -12.61 -4.50 -6.82
C ASP A 191 -11.63 -4.02 -7.91
N PHE A 192 -10.51 -4.73 -8.10
CA PHE A 192 -9.52 -4.41 -9.14
C PHE A 192 -9.88 -5.08 -10.48
N VAL A 193 -9.84 -4.29 -11.55
CA VAL A 193 -10.13 -4.72 -12.93
C VAL A 193 -8.85 -4.89 -13.74
N SER A 194 -8.85 -5.80 -14.72
CA SER A 194 -7.69 -6.02 -15.61
C SER A 194 -7.56 -4.95 -16.69
N GLU A 195 -8.68 -4.35 -17.11
CA GLU A 195 -8.69 -3.27 -18.09
C GLU A 195 -8.19 -1.97 -17.46
N ARG A 196 -7.30 -1.29 -18.15
CA ARG A 196 -6.79 0.01 -17.73
C ARG A 196 -7.94 1.03 -17.85
N PRO A 197 -8.41 1.65 -16.76
CA PRO A 197 -9.50 2.60 -16.82
C PRO A 197 -9.20 3.74 -17.80
N ALA A 198 -10.22 4.19 -18.54
CA ALA A 198 -10.08 5.32 -19.45
C ALA A 198 -9.48 6.53 -18.70
N GLY A 199 -8.37 7.04 -19.21
CA GLY A 199 -7.61 8.13 -18.59
C GLY A 199 -6.26 7.70 -18.01
N LEU A 200 -6.07 6.42 -17.65
CA LEU A 200 -4.77 5.83 -17.31
C LEU A 200 -3.94 5.56 -18.56
#